data_AF-A0A5C9ET50-F1
#
_entry.id   AF-A0A5C9ET50-F1
#
_cell.length_a   1.000
_cell.length_b   1.000
_cell.length_c   1.000
_cell.angle_alpha   90.00
_cell.angle_beta   90.00
_cell.angle_gamma   90.00
#
_symmetry.space_group_name_H-M   'P 1'
#
loop_
_entity.id
_entity.type
_entity.pdbx_description
1 polymer ?
#
loop_
_entity_poly.entity_id
_entity_poly.type
_entity_poly.pdbx_seq_one_letter_code
_entity_poly.pdbx_strand_id
1 'polypeptide(L)'
;MSESEWTRVNFKQFVSQFGIKIITDNAPKILFSKEDKEPESYNSLIGFFFIIGGLLIYIAISVLISSIFFSIPLFIAVIIISSLFAIALLFNYWRSNVHIKPIECWIEIFRGNTEANQSYYCFIFYPVFSGKVHPEEAKNLILKLYEDEVLGSTIDITQIELYLKFEDKNPKKFEKEGFFFQYGEGTLFRTKDLKDSPWQFFPYEKVLNENYISTANWYHQYEWRYDLALDFDKLNLYAPWIIQKWDANSIKALTPEYKKRLNWKKRAINSFPKLKPWNKPISNQSYQDPKLYRDLKIVDEAIKSILGEEINLEEYKDLKEYLLEFKVYFQDLNS
;
A
#
# COMPACT_ATOMS: atom_id res chain seq x y z
N MET A 1 3.76 -25.03 13.26
CA MET A 1 4.93 -24.12 13.25
C MET A 1 6.15 -24.98 12.94
N SER A 2 6.54 -25.11 11.67
CA SER A 2 7.73 -25.87 11.28
C SER A 2 8.96 -25.00 11.47
N GLU A 3 9.98 -25.53 12.15
CA GLU A 3 11.32 -24.93 12.24
C GLU A 3 11.77 -24.50 10.84
N SER A 4 11.88 -23.19 10.61
CA SER A 4 12.25 -22.69 9.28
C SER A 4 13.75 -22.86 9.09
N GLU A 5 14.15 -23.76 8.19
CA GLU A 5 15.53 -23.94 7.70
C GLU A 5 16.16 -22.66 7.12
N TRP A 6 15.35 -21.63 6.87
CA TRP A 6 15.81 -20.29 6.51
C TRP A 6 16.43 -19.56 7.71
N THR A 7 17.68 -19.16 7.57
CA THR A 7 18.39 -18.31 8.55
C THR A 7 18.40 -16.86 8.07
N ARG A 8 17.89 -15.95 8.89
CA ARG A 8 17.93 -14.51 8.58
C ARG A 8 19.37 -14.01 8.61
N VAL A 9 19.78 -13.30 7.56
CA VAL A 9 21.11 -12.70 7.43
C VAL A 9 21.08 -11.25 7.91
N ASN A 10 22.13 -10.81 8.60
CA ASN A 10 22.28 -9.41 8.96
C ASN A 10 22.55 -8.57 7.71
N PHE A 11 21.71 -7.56 7.47
CA PHE A 11 21.78 -6.73 6.26
C PHE A 11 23.12 -6.01 6.10
N LYS A 12 23.68 -5.43 7.17
CA LYS A 12 24.97 -4.70 7.09
C LYS A 12 26.11 -5.65 6.75
N GLN A 13 26.12 -6.85 7.35
CA GLN A 13 27.11 -7.88 7.03
C GLN A 13 26.98 -8.32 5.57
N PHE A 14 25.77 -8.58 5.10
CA PHE A 14 25.53 -8.95 3.71
C PHE A 14 26.01 -7.86 2.74
N VAL A 15 25.63 -6.60 2.96
CA VAL A 15 26.07 -5.48 2.11
C VAL A 15 27.59 -5.31 2.15
N SER A 16 28.24 -5.54 3.29
CA SER A 16 29.71 -5.48 3.37
C SER A 16 30.40 -6.57 2.55
N GLN A 17 29.79 -7.75 2.46
CA GLN A 17 30.35 -8.91 1.77
C GLN A 17 30.06 -8.88 0.25
N PHE A 18 28.84 -8.52 -0.15
CA PHE A 18 28.36 -8.65 -1.52
C PHE A 18 28.16 -7.30 -2.24
N GLY A 19 28.13 -6.20 -1.49
CA GLY A 19 27.81 -4.87 -1.98
C GLY A 19 26.30 -4.63 -2.10
N ILE A 20 25.85 -3.37 -1.96
CA ILE A 20 24.43 -3.00 -2.05
C ILE A 20 23.84 -3.19 -3.46
N LYS A 21 24.69 -3.14 -4.49
CA LYS A 21 24.26 -3.24 -5.90
C LYS A 21 23.53 -4.54 -6.21
N ILE A 22 23.92 -5.64 -5.58
CA ILE A 22 23.23 -6.92 -5.77
C ILE A 22 21.76 -6.87 -5.31
N ILE A 23 21.44 -5.97 -4.38
CA ILE A 23 20.07 -5.78 -3.90
C ILE A 23 19.34 -4.82 -4.84
N THR A 24 19.93 -3.66 -5.14
CA THR A 24 19.27 -2.64 -5.98
C THR A 24 19.05 -3.11 -7.42
N ASP A 25 20.01 -3.82 -8.01
CA ASP A 25 19.94 -4.29 -9.40
C ASP A 25 18.94 -5.43 -9.59
N ASN A 26 18.54 -6.07 -8.49
CA ASN A 26 17.59 -7.18 -8.47
C ASN A 26 16.27 -6.84 -7.77
N ALA A 27 16.09 -5.60 -7.29
CA ALA A 27 14.84 -5.18 -6.70
C ALA A 27 13.72 -5.13 -7.76
N PRO A 28 12.51 -5.57 -7.44
CA PRO A 28 11.40 -5.60 -8.40
C PRO A 28 11.03 -4.18 -8.82
N LYS A 29 11.00 -3.91 -10.12
CA LYS A 29 10.48 -2.64 -10.65
C LYS A 29 8.96 -2.69 -10.64
N ILE A 30 8.35 -1.71 -9.99
CA ILE A 30 6.89 -1.65 -9.81
C ILE A 30 6.28 -0.66 -10.80
N LEU A 31 5.28 -1.09 -11.54
CA LEU A 31 4.46 -0.24 -12.41
C LEU A 31 3.15 0.08 -11.67
N PHE A 32 2.88 1.35 -11.41
CA PHE A 32 1.69 1.79 -10.68
C PHE A 32 1.02 2.99 -11.37
N SER A 33 -0.26 3.20 -11.10
CA SER A 33 -1.04 4.28 -11.70
C SER A 33 -0.76 5.63 -11.03
N LYS A 34 -0.69 6.71 -11.81
CA LYS A 34 -0.65 8.08 -11.28
C LYS A 34 -2.02 8.58 -10.80
N GLU A 35 -3.09 7.98 -11.33
CA GLU A 35 -4.46 8.41 -11.11
C GLU A 35 -5.10 7.84 -9.85
N ASP A 36 -4.47 6.85 -9.24
CA ASP A 36 -4.95 6.28 -7.98
C ASP A 36 -4.82 7.30 -6.84
N LYS A 37 -5.97 7.79 -6.37
CA LYS A 37 -6.12 8.84 -5.37
C LYS A 37 -7.35 8.59 -4.53
N GLU A 38 -7.31 9.08 -3.29
CA GLU A 38 -8.49 9.11 -2.43
C GLU A 38 -9.55 10.08 -2.99
N PRO A 39 -10.82 9.65 -3.11
CA PRO A 39 -11.90 10.44 -3.71
C PRO A 39 -12.29 11.68 -2.88
N GLU A 40 -12.08 11.65 -1.56
CA GLU A 40 -12.55 12.68 -0.62
C GLU A 40 -11.83 14.04 -0.74
N SER A 41 -10.69 14.08 -1.42
CA SER A 41 -9.85 15.28 -1.50
C SER A 41 -10.57 16.47 -2.18
N TYR A 42 -11.35 16.22 -3.23
CA TYR A 42 -11.93 17.30 -4.04
C TYR A 42 -12.99 18.14 -3.31
N ASN A 43 -13.77 17.53 -2.41
CA ASN A 43 -14.82 18.25 -1.67
C ASN A 43 -14.25 19.30 -0.70
N SER A 44 -13.14 18.99 -0.03
CA SER A 44 -12.44 19.94 0.83
C SER A 44 -11.85 21.12 0.05
N LEU A 45 -11.31 20.85 -1.15
CA LEU A 45 -10.78 21.88 -2.03
C LEU A 45 -11.88 22.79 -2.60
N ILE A 46 -13.01 22.21 -3.00
CA ILE A 46 -14.18 22.97 -3.47
C ILE A 46 -14.69 23.89 -2.34
N GLY A 47 -14.84 23.36 -1.12
CA GLY A 47 -15.22 24.14 0.06
C GLY A 47 -14.24 25.28 0.36
N PHE A 48 -12.94 25.03 0.23
CA PHE A 48 -11.91 26.06 0.38
C PHE A 48 -12.13 27.23 -0.60
N PHE A 49 -12.35 26.93 -1.89
CA PHE A 49 -12.59 27.97 -2.89
C PHE A 49 -13.89 28.75 -2.63
N PHE A 50 -14.94 28.09 -2.13
CA PHE A 50 -16.17 28.80 -1.73
C PHE A 50 -15.95 29.75 -0.56
N ILE A 51 -15.21 29.34 0.48
CA ILE A 51 -14.92 30.21 1.64
C ILE A 51 -14.05 31.39 1.23
N ILE A 52 -12.98 31.16 0.47
CA ILE A 52 -12.09 32.24 0.01
C ILE A 52 -12.80 33.17 -0.96
N GLY A 53 -13.56 32.63 -1.92
CA GLY A 53 -14.36 33.43 -2.85
C GLY A 53 -15.39 34.29 -2.13
N GLY A 54 -16.13 33.70 -1.18
CA GLY A 54 -17.08 34.42 -0.33
C GLY A 54 -16.42 35.48 0.53
N LEU A 55 -15.24 35.21 1.09
CA LEU A 55 -14.46 36.16 1.87
C LEU A 55 -14.02 37.36 1.02
N LEU A 56 -13.56 37.13 -0.21
CA LEU A 56 -13.18 38.20 -1.14
C LEU A 56 -14.38 39.08 -1.52
N ILE A 57 -15.55 38.47 -1.78
CA ILE A 57 -16.79 39.19 -2.03
C ILE A 57 -17.19 40.03 -0.81
N TYR A 58 -17.13 39.45 0.39
CA TYR A 58 -17.43 40.15 1.64
C TYR A 58 -16.50 41.35 1.85
N ILE A 59 -15.19 41.19 1.62
CA ILE A 59 -14.22 42.28 1.72
C ILE A 59 -14.57 43.40 0.73
N ALA A 60 -14.85 43.05 -0.53
CA ALA A 60 -15.21 44.03 -1.56
C ALA A 60 -16.46 44.82 -1.19
N ILE A 61 -17.55 44.14 -0.77
CA ILE A 61 -18.80 44.79 -0.35
C ILE A 61 -18.57 45.66 0.88
N SER A 62 -17.82 45.17 1.85
CA SER A 62 -17.54 45.91 3.10
C SER A 62 -16.75 47.19 2.85
N VAL A 63 -15.79 47.17 1.92
CA VAL A 63 -15.04 48.37 1.49
C VAL A 63 -15.95 49.35 0.75
N LEU A 64 -16.80 48.87 -0.16
CA LEU A 64 -17.73 49.70 -0.92
C LEU A 64 -18.78 50.41 -0.04
N ILE A 65 -19.24 49.76 1.03
CA ILE A 65 -20.28 50.28 1.92
C ILE A 65 -19.67 50.86 3.22
N SER A 66 -18.33 50.97 3.26
CA SER A 66 -17.58 51.36 4.47
C SER A 66 -18.00 52.72 5.06
N SER A 67 -18.52 53.62 4.23
CA SER A 67 -19.00 54.94 4.63
C SER A 67 -20.36 54.96 5.31
N ILE A 68 -21.10 53.84 5.33
CA ILE A 68 -22.50 53.79 5.80
C ILE A 68 -22.63 52.93 7.06
N PHE A 69 -22.12 51.69 7.04
CA PHE A 69 -22.21 50.76 8.17
C PHE A 69 -20.93 49.91 8.23
N PHE A 70 -19.90 50.41 8.91
CA PHE A 70 -18.62 49.68 9.05
C PHE A 70 -18.23 49.50 10.51
N SER A 71 -18.18 48.24 10.94
CA SER A 71 -17.63 47.84 12.24
C SER A 71 -16.30 47.16 12.02
N ILE A 72 -15.20 47.86 12.35
CA ILE A 72 -13.83 47.32 12.27
C ILE A 72 -13.70 46.00 13.05
N PRO A 73 -14.20 45.88 14.30
CA PRO A 73 -14.09 44.62 15.04
C PRO A 73 -14.80 43.45 14.35
N LEU A 74 -16.01 43.68 13.82
CA LEU A 74 -16.79 42.63 13.14
C LEU A 74 -16.11 42.21 11.83
N PHE A 75 -15.62 43.18 11.07
CA PHE A 75 -14.89 42.94 9.83
C PHE A 75 -13.65 42.07 10.05
N ILE A 76 -12.84 42.40 11.06
CA ILE A 76 -11.65 41.62 11.43
C ILE A 76 -12.05 40.22 11.90
N ALA A 77 -13.09 40.08 12.72
CA ALA A 77 -13.54 38.79 13.24
C ALA A 77 -13.96 37.82 12.11
N VAL A 78 -14.73 38.30 11.12
CA VAL A 78 -15.14 37.49 9.97
C VAL A 78 -13.93 37.02 9.17
N ILE A 79 -12.96 37.91 8.91
CA ILE A 79 -11.72 37.55 8.19
C ILE A 79 -10.96 36.45 8.93
N ILE A 80 -10.77 36.59 10.24
CA ILE A 80 -10.02 35.61 11.05
C ILE A 80 -10.72 34.25 11.01
N ILE A 81 -12.03 34.21 11.28
CA ILE A 81 -12.79 32.95 11.34
C ILE A 81 -12.80 32.25 9.97
N SER A 82 -13.12 32.97 8.89
CA SER A 82 -13.12 32.39 7.54
C SER A 82 -11.73 31.91 7.12
N SER A 83 -10.67 32.64 7.48
CA SER A 83 -9.30 32.21 7.20
C SER A 83 -8.92 30.93 7.95
N LEU A 84 -9.32 30.80 9.22
CA LEU A 84 -9.10 29.58 9.99
C LEU A 84 -9.81 28.37 9.37
N PHE A 85 -11.08 28.52 8.96
CA PHE A 85 -11.81 27.47 8.27
C PHE A 85 -11.17 27.11 6.92
N ALA A 86 -10.75 28.10 6.14
CA ALA A 86 -10.07 27.87 4.87
C ALA A 86 -8.74 27.11 5.07
N ILE A 87 -7.93 27.49 6.06
CA ILE A 87 -6.69 26.78 6.40
C ILE A 87 -7.00 25.33 6.80
N ALA A 88 -8.03 25.10 7.62
CA ALA A 88 -8.44 23.75 8.03
C ALA A 88 -8.87 22.89 6.82
N LEU A 89 -9.65 23.45 5.90
CA LEU A 89 -10.05 22.75 4.67
C LEU A 89 -8.88 22.46 3.74
N LEU A 90 -7.93 23.40 3.60
CA LEU A 90 -6.73 23.19 2.80
C LEU A 90 -5.82 22.13 3.42
N PHE A 91 -5.70 22.13 4.75
CA PHE A 91 -4.97 21.10 5.49
C PHE A 91 -5.62 19.73 5.30
N ASN A 92 -6.95 19.63 5.40
CA ASN A 92 -7.69 18.40 5.13
C ASN A 92 -7.50 17.95 3.68
N TYR A 93 -7.58 18.85 2.70
CA TYR A 93 -7.29 18.53 1.31
C TYR A 93 -5.88 17.98 1.14
N TRP A 94 -4.86 18.63 1.71
CA TRP A 94 -3.49 18.16 1.57
C TRP A 94 -3.26 16.80 2.25
N ARG A 95 -3.91 16.57 3.38
CA ARG A 95 -3.86 15.30 4.11
C ARG A 95 -4.60 14.17 3.40
N SER A 96 -5.73 14.46 2.76
CA SER A 96 -6.59 13.46 2.08
C SER A 96 -6.32 13.35 0.58
N ASN A 97 -5.52 14.24 -0.03
CA ASN A 97 -5.08 14.11 -1.42
C ASN A 97 -3.82 13.25 -1.50
N VAL A 98 -3.92 12.03 -0.97
CA VAL A 98 -2.82 11.07 -1.00
C VAL A 98 -2.92 10.30 -2.31
N HIS A 99 -1.99 10.58 -3.21
CA HIS A 99 -1.74 9.67 -4.32
C HIS A 99 -1.27 8.33 -3.75
N ILE A 100 -1.93 7.25 -4.12
CA ILE A 100 -1.45 5.90 -3.81
C ILE A 100 -0.22 5.65 -4.66
N LYS A 101 0.94 5.61 -4.01
CA LYS A 101 2.22 5.40 -4.68
C LYS A 101 3.19 4.64 -3.79
N PRO A 102 4.11 3.87 -4.38
CA PRO A 102 5.25 3.34 -3.65
C PRO A 102 6.11 4.50 -3.11
N ILE A 103 6.48 4.45 -1.83
CA ILE A 103 7.32 5.46 -1.17
C ILE A 103 8.73 4.93 -0.98
N GLU A 104 8.84 3.71 -0.46
CA GLU A 104 10.11 3.04 -0.16
C GLU A 104 9.94 1.52 -0.26
N CYS A 105 11.05 0.80 -0.24
CA CYS A 105 11.04 -0.66 -0.23
C CYS A 105 11.89 -1.15 0.93
N TRP A 106 11.28 -1.90 1.84
CA TRP A 106 12.07 -2.58 2.87
C TRP A 106 12.54 -3.95 2.40
N ILE A 107 13.59 -4.46 3.03
CA ILE A 107 14.14 -5.76 2.69
C ILE A 107 14.54 -6.57 3.92
N GLU A 108 14.28 -7.87 3.86
CA GLU A 108 14.92 -8.90 4.68
C GLU A 108 15.62 -9.91 3.77
N ILE A 109 16.76 -10.42 4.24
CA ILE A 109 17.59 -11.37 3.50
C ILE A 109 17.66 -12.65 4.32
N PHE A 110 17.43 -13.77 3.66
CA PHE A 110 17.48 -15.09 4.24
C PHE A 110 18.45 -15.97 3.47
N ARG A 111 19.20 -16.78 4.20
CA ARG A 111 20.07 -17.83 3.67
C ARG A 111 19.45 -19.18 4.00
N GLY A 112 19.38 -20.04 3.00
CA GLY A 112 18.86 -21.40 3.12
C GLY A 112 19.97 -22.42 3.24
N ASN A 113 19.63 -23.68 2.91
CA ASN A 113 20.62 -24.75 2.86
C ASN A 113 21.70 -24.48 1.80
N THR A 114 22.80 -25.20 1.91
CA THR A 114 23.92 -25.16 0.96
C THR A 114 24.06 -26.55 0.34
N GLU A 115 23.98 -26.64 -0.99
CA GLU A 115 24.11 -27.90 -1.72
C GLU A 115 25.15 -27.74 -2.83
N ALA A 116 26.03 -28.73 -3.00
CA ALA A 116 26.96 -28.79 -4.14
C ALA A 116 27.77 -27.50 -4.43
N ASN A 117 28.28 -26.81 -3.40
CA ASN A 117 28.96 -25.51 -3.46
C ASN A 117 28.07 -24.30 -3.85
N GLN A 118 26.76 -24.41 -3.66
CA GLN A 118 25.82 -23.33 -3.86
C GLN A 118 25.02 -23.05 -2.59
N SER A 119 24.98 -21.78 -2.20
CA SER A 119 24.15 -21.30 -1.10
C SER A 119 22.85 -20.68 -1.66
N TYR A 120 21.70 -21.13 -1.17
CA TYR A 120 20.42 -20.52 -1.54
C TYR A 120 20.15 -19.26 -0.72
N TYR A 121 19.66 -18.21 -1.37
CA TYR A 121 19.26 -16.96 -0.76
C TYR A 121 17.84 -16.57 -1.19
N CYS A 122 17.11 -15.92 -0.29
CA CYS A 122 15.85 -15.27 -0.61
C CYS A 122 15.91 -13.81 -0.13
N PHE A 123 15.65 -12.89 -1.05
CA PHE A 123 15.41 -11.48 -0.75
C PHE A 123 13.91 -11.27 -0.68
N ILE A 124 13.42 -10.90 0.50
CA ILE A 124 12.02 -10.50 0.67
C ILE A 124 11.97 -8.98 0.59
N PHE A 125 11.41 -8.49 -0.50
CA PHE A 125 11.11 -7.08 -0.69
C PHE A 125 9.71 -6.77 -0.17
N TYR A 126 9.59 -5.67 0.56
CA TYR A 126 8.33 -5.13 1.05
C TYR A 126 8.11 -3.73 0.48
N PRO A 127 7.52 -3.61 -0.72
CA PRO A 127 7.10 -2.32 -1.24
C PRO A 127 6.08 -1.68 -0.29
N VAL A 128 6.36 -0.44 0.10
CA VAL A 128 5.54 0.35 1.02
C VAL A 128 4.78 1.40 0.21
N PHE A 129 3.46 1.36 0.27
CA PHE A 129 2.57 2.30 -0.41
C PHE A 129 2.04 3.33 0.58
N SER A 130 1.80 4.54 0.10
CA SER A 130 1.18 5.62 0.90
C SER A 130 -0.20 5.25 1.46
N GLY A 131 -0.90 4.32 0.84
CA GLY A 131 -2.10 3.66 1.35
C GLY A 131 -2.75 2.78 0.29
N LYS A 132 -3.96 2.26 0.55
CA LYS A 132 -4.83 1.54 -0.41
C LYS A 132 -6.25 2.14 -0.40
N VAL A 133 -7.01 2.01 -1.49
CA VAL A 133 -8.38 2.55 -1.59
C VAL A 133 -9.33 1.45 -2.04
N HIS A 134 -10.36 1.16 -1.25
CA HIS A 134 -11.40 0.22 -1.64
C HIS A 134 -12.34 0.85 -2.70
N PRO A 135 -12.81 0.10 -3.72
CA PRO A 135 -13.68 0.63 -4.78
C PRO A 135 -15.03 1.19 -4.30
N GLU A 136 -15.61 0.56 -3.26
CA GLU A 136 -16.78 1.10 -2.56
C GLU A 136 -16.37 2.16 -1.54
N GLU A 137 -16.95 3.35 -1.63
CA GLU A 137 -16.64 4.50 -0.77
C GLU A 137 -16.95 4.20 0.70
N ALA A 138 -18.11 3.59 0.97
CA ALA A 138 -18.55 3.23 2.31
C ALA A 138 -17.57 2.25 2.99
N LYS A 139 -17.23 1.13 2.33
CA LYS A 139 -16.24 0.18 2.86
C LYS A 139 -14.84 0.76 2.93
N ASN A 140 -14.47 1.64 1.99
CA ASN A 140 -13.19 2.33 2.04
C ASN A 140 -13.05 3.14 3.35
N LEU A 141 -14.10 3.88 3.72
CA LEU A 141 -14.09 4.65 4.96
C LEU A 141 -13.94 3.76 6.19
N ILE A 142 -14.68 2.65 6.27
CA ILE A 142 -14.58 1.69 7.39
C ILE A 142 -13.18 1.05 7.42
N LEU A 143 -12.64 0.67 6.27
CA LEU A 143 -11.30 0.11 6.15
C LEU A 143 -10.24 1.11 6.63
N LYS A 144 -10.37 2.40 6.28
CA LYS A 144 -9.48 3.46 6.76
C LYS A 144 -9.57 3.65 8.27
N LEU A 145 -10.79 3.62 8.81
CA LEU A 145 -11.01 3.69 10.25
C LEU A 145 -10.37 2.49 10.98
N TYR A 146 -10.49 1.29 10.41
CA TYR A 146 -9.78 0.10 10.89
C TYR A 146 -8.26 0.28 10.84
N GLU A 147 -7.71 0.76 9.72
CA GLU A 147 -6.27 1.00 9.54
C GLU A 147 -5.74 1.98 10.61
N ASP A 148 -6.47 3.05 10.87
CA ASP A 148 -6.09 4.06 11.87
C ASP A 148 -6.20 3.53 13.30
N GLU A 149 -7.32 2.92 13.67
CA GLU A 149 -7.58 2.53 15.06
C GLU A 149 -6.87 1.21 15.45
N VAL A 150 -6.71 0.27 14.51
CA VAL A 150 -6.11 -1.06 14.77
C VAL A 150 -4.66 -1.14 14.36
N LEU A 151 -4.31 -0.64 13.16
CA LEU A 151 -2.95 -0.70 12.62
C LEU A 151 -2.12 0.54 12.98
N GLY A 152 -2.75 1.66 13.33
CA GLY A 152 -2.10 2.93 13.67
C GLY A 152 -1.56 3.68 12.45
N SER A 153 -1.90 3.27 11.23
CA SER A 153 -1.44 3.89 9.99
C SER A 153 -2.18 3.34 8.77
N THR A 154 -2.54 4.23 7.84
CA THR A 154 -3.09 3.92 6.52
C THR A 154 -2.08 3.42 5.49
N ILE A 155 -0.79 3.36 5.84
CA ILE A 155 0.26 2.82 4.96
C ILE A 155 -0.05 1.36 4.65
N ASP A 156 0.03 1.01 3.37
CA ASP A 156 -0.10 -0.36 2.91
C ASP A 156 1.27 -0.97 2.61
N ILE A 157 1.41 -2.27 2.85
CA ILE A 157 2.68 -2.99 2.68
C ILE A 157 2.36 -4.34 2.04
N THR A 158 3.06 -4.62 0.95
CA THR A 158 2.96 -5.88 0.22
C THR A 158 4.29 -6.62 0.27
N GLN A 159 4.35 -7.79 -0.35
CA GLN A 159 5.54 -8.64 -0.28
C GLN A 159 5.83 -9.31 -1.62
N ILE A 160 7.09 -9.24 -2.04
CA ILE A 160 7.64 -9.90 -3.22
C ILE A 160 8.92 -10.62 -2.80
N GLU A 161 9.02 -11.91 -3.07
CA GLU A 161 10.20 -12.72 -2.79
C GLU A 161 11.00 -12.93 -4.08
N LEU A 162 12.33 -12.80 -3.99
CA LEU A 162 13.26 -13.13 -5.06
C LEU A 162 14.20 -14.23 -4.57
N TYR A 163 14.26 -15.32 -5.33
CA TYR A 163 15.11 -16.48 -5.02
C TYR A 163 16.39 -16.47 -5.86
N LEU A 164 17.51 -16.73 -5.20
CA LEU A 164 18.87 -16.62 -5.75
C LEU A 164 19.72 -17.82 -5.32
N LYS A 165 20.65 -18.23 -6.18
CA LYS A 165 21.71 -19.20 -5.86
C LYS A 165 23.06 -18.53 -5.98
N PHE A 166 23.87 -18.62 -4.94
CA PHE A 166 25.23 -18.05 -4.92
C PHE A 166 26.26 -19.17 -5.02
N GLU A 167 27.27 -19.00 -5.87
CA GLU A 167 28.42 -19.90 -5.88
C GLU A 167 29.31 -19.64 -4.66
N ASP A 168 29.56 -20.66 -3.83
CA ASP A 168 30.33 -20.51 -2.59
C ASP A 168 31.78 -20.05 -2.84
N LYS A 169 32.35 -20.44 -4.00
CA LYS A 169 33.73 -20.08 -4.39
C LYS A 169 33.86 -18.69 -5.00
N ASN A 170 32.76 -18.11 -5.49
CA ASN A 170 32.75 -16.77 -6.05
C ASN A 170 31.42 -16.09 -5.73
N PRO A 171 31.33 -15.40 -4.58
CA PRO A 171 30.09 -14.78 -4.11
C PRO A 171 29.54 -13.68 -5.03
N LYS A 172 30.32 -13.23 -6.02
CA LYS A 172 29.87 -12.28 -7.06
C LYS A 172 29.17 -12.98 -8.24
N LYS A 173 29.29 -14.30 -8.34
CA LYS A 173 28.54 -15.12 -9.30
C LYS A 173 27.31 -15.69 -8.60
N PHE A 174 26.15 -15.31 -9.11
CA PHE A 174 24.87 -15.79 -8.61
C PHE A 174 23.90 -15.97 -9.78
N GLU A 175 23.00 -16.92 -9.61
CA GLU A 175 21.88 -17.20 -10.51
C GLU A 175 20.60 -16.69 -9.86
N LYS A 176 19.70 -16.13 -10.66
CA LYS A 176 18.40 -15.63 -10.21
C LYS A 176 17.37 -16.66 -10.64
N GLU A 177 16.74 -17.32 -9.67
CA GLU A 177 15.76 -18.35 -10.00
C GLU A 177 14.45 -17.70 -10.45
N GLY A 178 13.96 -16.72 -9.70
CA GLY A 178 12.72 -16.04 -10.04
C GLY A 178 12.03 -15.37 -8.87
N PHE A 179 10.84 -14.84 -9.15
CA PHE A 179 10.01 -14.09 -8.23
C PHE A 179 8.85 -14.92 -7.71
N PHE A 180 8.43 -14.66 -6.46
CA PHE A 180 7.26 -15.26 -5.85
C PHE A 180 6.45 -14.20 -5.11
N PHE A 181 5.18 -14.04 -5.49
CA PHE A 181 4.31 -12.99 -4.95
C PHE A 181 2.83 -13.34 -5.13
N GLN A 182 1.94 -12.59 -4.46
CA GLN A 182 0.49 -12.69 -4.65
C GLN A 182 0.11 -12.22 -6.05
N TYR A 183 -0.38 -13.14 -6.86
CA TYR A 183 -0.66 -12.90 -8.27
C TYR A 183 -2.16 -12.70 -8.54
N GLY A 184 -2.52 -11.65 -9.28
CA GLY A 184 -3.90 -11.17 -9.46
C GLY A 184 -4.43 -11.18 -10.90
N GLU A 185 -3.88 -12.01 -11.78
CA GLU A 185 -4.22 -12.04 -13.22
C GLU A 185 -5.73 -12.09 -13.50
N GLY A 186 -6.17 -11.24 -14.45
CA GLY A 186 -7.54 -11.18 -14.91
C GLY A 186 -8.53 -10.69 -13.84
N THR A 187 -8.03 -9.98 -12.83
CA THR A 187 -8.86 -9.29 -11.83
C THR A 187 -8.99 -7.84 -12.23
N LEU A 188 -10.22 -7.39 -12.52
CA LEU A 188 -10.50 -5.99 -12.81
C LEU A 188 -10.12 -5.12 -11.61
N PHE A 189 -9.53 -3.96 -11.86
CA PHE A 189 -8.89 -3.17 -10.81
C PHE A 189 -9.86 -2.70 -9.72
N ARG A 190 -11.13 -2.44 -10.07
CA ARG A 190 -12.21 -1.99 -9.16
C ARG A 190 -13.17 -3.08 -8.71
N THR A 191 -12.91 -4.34 -9.05
CA THR A 191 -13.80 -5.42 -8.63
C THR A 191 -13.66 -5.68 -7.13
N LYS A 192 -14.81 -5.89 -6.48
CA LYS A 192 -14.91 -6.23 -5.05
C LYS A 192 -14.41 -7.66 -4.80
N ASP A 193 -14.76 -8.55 -5.72
CA ASP A 193 -14.44 -9.98 -5.67
C ASP A 193 -12.96 -10.22 -6.00
N LEU A 194 -12.14 -10.15 -4.96
CA LEU A 194 -10.77 -10.61 -5.04
C LEU A 194 -10.79 -12.13 -5.09
N LYS A 195 -10.30 -12.71 -6.18
CA LYS A 195 -10.03 -14.16 -6.20
C LYS A 195 -9.05 -14.48 -5.09
N ASP A 196 -9.19 -15.65 -4.46
CA ASP A 196 -8.16 -16.16 -3.56
C ASP A 196 -6.85 -16.30 -4.34
N SER A 197 -5.95 -15.34 -4.16
CA SER A 197 -4.70 -15.29 -4.92
C SER A 197 -3.76 -16.37 -4.39
N PRO A 198 -3.47 -17.40 -5.20
CA PRO A 198 -2.38 -18.29 -4.86
C PRO A 198 -1.10 -17.49 -5.09
N TRP A 199 -0.25 -17.42 -4.07
CA TRP A 199 1.11 -16.98 -4.31
C TRP A 199 1.71 -17.82 -5.44
N GLN A 200 2.28 -17.16 -6.45
CA GLN A 200 2.72 -17.82 -7.68
C GLN A 200 4.19 -17.52 -7.97
N PHE A 201 4.89 -18.54 -8.45
CA PHE A 201 6.29 -18.45 -8.85
C PHE A 201 6.40 -18.12 -10.34
N PHE A 202 7.30 -17.19 -10.64
CA PHE A 202 7.64 -16.79 -11.99
C PHE A 202 9.15 -16.87 -12.18
N PRO A 203 9.61 -17.58 -13.22
CA PRO A 203 11.04 -17.71 -13.49
C PRO A 203 11.61 -16.34 -13.91
N TYR A 204 12.89 -16.10 -13.62
CA TYR A 204 13.49 -14.76 -13.76
C TYR A 204 13.43 -14.21 -15.20
N GLU A 205 13.38 -15.08 -16.21
CA GLU A 205 13.26 -14.73 -17.63
C GLU A 205 12.01 -13.88 -17.90
N LYS A 206 10.96 -13.98 -17.09
CA LYS A 206 9.76 -13.12 -17.20
C LYS A 206 10.09 -11.64 -17.06
N VAL A 207 11.19 -11.23 -16.44
CA VAL A 207 11.56 -9.81 -16.23
C VAL A 207 12.36 -9.23 -17.40
N LEU A 208 12.75 -10.06 -18.38
CA LEU A 208 13.49 -9.61 -19.55
C LEU A 208 12.59 -8.74 -20.46
N ASN A 209 13.22 -8.01 -21.38
CA ASN A 209 12.52 -7.18 -22.39
C ASN A 209 11.59 -6.10 -21.81
N GLU A 210 12.01 -5.45 -20.73
CA GLU A 210 11.26 -4.35 -20.08
C GLU A 210 9.86 -4.74 -19.57
N ASN A 211 9.71 -6.01 -19.17
CA ASN A 211 8.55 -6.44 -18.40
C ASN A 211 8.71 -6.04 -16.93
N TYR A 212 7.65 -5.51 -16.34
CA TYR A 212 7.63 -4.97 -14.97
C TYR A 212 6.50 -5.63 -14.18
N ILE A 213 6.58 -5.58 -12.85
CA ILE A 213 5.49 -6.04 -11.97
C ILE A 213 4.53 -4.87 -11.78
N SER A 214 3.26 -5.02 -12.11
CA SER A 214 2.21 -4.02 -11.92
C SER A 214 1.26 -4.38 -10.79
N THR A 215 0.62 -3.36 -10.21
CA THR A 215 -0.51 -3.55 -9.28
C THR A 215 -1.74 -4.02 -10.06
N ALA A 216 -2.19 -5.24 -9.78
CA ALA A 216 -3.31 -5.89 -10.45
C ALA A 216 -4.68 -5.45 -9.92
N ASN A 217 -4.79 -4.99 -8.69
CA ASN A 217 -6.05 -4.50 -8.14
C ASN A 217 -5.82 -3.52 -7.00
N TRP A 218 -6.91 -2.97 -6.49
CA TRP A 218 -6.95 -2.06 -5.36
C TRP A 218 -6.38 -2.65 -4.05
N TYR A 219 -6.28 -3.98 -3.92
CA TYR A 219 -5.65 -4.67 -2.78
C TYR A 219 -4.13 -4.88 -2.99
N HIS A 220 -3.56 -4.26 -4.03
CA HIS A 220 -2.15 -4.34 -4.40
C HIS A 220 -1.61 -5.76 -4.59
N GLN A 221 -2.45 -6.64 -5.13
CA GLN A 221 -1.92 -7.85 -5.76
C GLN A 221 -1.12 -7.48 -6.98
N TYR A 222 -0.30 -8.41 -7.46
CA TYR A 222 0.64 -8.13 -8.53
C TYR A 222 0.32 -8.93 -9.79
N GLU A 223 0.72 -8.40 -10.93
CA GLU A 223 0.74 -9.12 -12.20
C GLU A 223 1.92 -8.63 -13.04
N TRP A 224 2.22 -9.29 -14.17
CA TRP A 224 3.23 -8.75 -15.08
C TRP A 224 2.62 -7.75 -16.05
N ARG A 225 3.43 -6.78 -16.50
CA ARG A 225 3.02 -5.80 -17.51
C ARG A 225 2.52 -6.43 -18.80
N TYR A 226 3.06 -7.58 -19.22
CA TYR A 226 2.51 -8.26 -20.39
C TYR A 226 1.08 -8.76 -20.17
N ASP A 227 0.74 -9.14 -18.94
CA ASP A 227 -0.58 -9.61 -18.59
C ASP A 227 -1.56 -8.42 -18.47
N LEU A 228 -1.09 -7.23 -18.09
CA LEU A 228 -1.87 -5.97 -18.16
C LEU A 228 -2.43 -5.67 -19.56
N ALA A 229 -1.75 -6.10 -20.63
CA ALA A 229 -2.25 -5.87 -21.99
C ALA A 229 -3.59 -6.59 -22.26
N LEU A 230 -3.87 -7.64 -21.48
CA LEU A 230 -5.14 -8.36 -21.52
C LEU A 230 -6.23 -7.63 -20.71
N ASP A 231 -5.84 -6.78 -19.75
CA ASP A 231 -6.71 -5.96 -18.91
C ASP A 231 -6.82 -4.52 -19.45
N PHE A 232 -7.55 -4.36 -20.57
CA PHE A 232 -7.72 -3.09 -21.29
C PHE A 232 -8.26 -1.93 -20.43
N ASP A 233 -9.05 -2.24 -19.40
CA ASP A 233 -9.61 -1.28 -18.46
C ASP A 233 -8.52 -0.62 -17.61
N LYS A 234 -7.52 -1.39 -17.13
CA LYS A 234 -6.36 -0.87 -16.40
C LYS A 234 -5.58 0.13 -17.25
N LEU A 235 -5.20 -0.28 -18.47
CA LEU A 235 -4.32 0.52 -19.32
C LEU A 235 -4.91 1.88 -19.69
N ASN A 236 -6.24 1.98 -19.88
CA ASN A 236 -6.88 3.23 -20.32
C ASN A 236 -7.48 4.06 -19.19
N LEU A 237 -8.14 3.44 -18.20
CA LEU A 237 -8.83 4.17 -17.15
C LEU A 237 -7.90 4.69 -16.06
N TYR A 238 -6.70 4.13 -15.93
CA TYR A 238 -5.75 4.45 -14.86
C TYR A 238 -4.40 4.92 -15.41
N ALA A 239 -4.31 5.19 -16.71
CA ALA A 239 -3.18 5.91 -17.27
C ALA A 239 -3.22 7.38 -16.81
N PRO A 240 -2.07 8.02 -16.57
CA PRO A 240 -0.74 7.56 -16.92
C PRO A 240 -0.10 6.66 -15.86
N TRP A 241 0.76 5.74 -16.32
CA TRP A 241 1.51 4.82 -15.48
C TRP A 241 2.92 5.34 -15.17
N ILE A 242 3.43 5.00 -13.98
CA ILE A 242 4.78 5.34 -13.52
C ILE A 242 5.54 4.07 -13.17
N ILE A 243 6.80 3.98 -13.63
CA ILE A 243 7.72 2.90 -13.27
C ILE A 243 8.57 3.34 -12.08
N GLN A 244 8.33 2.74 -10.92
CA GLN A 244 9.19 2.88 -9.75
C GLN A 244 10.41 1.95 -9.87
N LYS A 245 11.60 2.54 -9.85
CA LYS A 245 12.87 1.83 -9.69
C LYS A 245 13.44 2.14 -8.30
N TRP A 246 14.13 1.19 -7.71
CA TRP A 246 14.70 1.34 -6.37
C TRP A 246 16.20 1.62 -6.46
N ASP A 247 16.63 2.61 -5.70
CA ASP A 247 18.04 2.95 -5.50
C ASP A 247 18.50 2.61 -4.07
N ALA A 248 19.78 2.85 -3.79
CA ALA A 248 20.38 2.55 -2.49
C ALA A 248 19.79 3.38 -1.31
N ASN A 249 19.10 4.50 -1.59
CA ASN A 249 18.50 5.35 -0.57
C ASN A 249 17.05 4.94 -0.25
N SER A 250 16.35 4.42 -1.25
CA SER A 250 14.96 3.96 -1.16
C SER A 250 14.83 2.53 -0.64
N ILE A 251 15.88 1.70 -0.77
CA ILE A 251 15.93 0.36 -0.16
C ILE A 251 16.45 0.45 1.27
N LYS A 252 15.67 0.00 2.24
CA LYS A 252 16.05 0.00 3.67
C LYS A 252 15.90 -1.39 4.29
N ALA A 253 16.81 -1.75 5.18
CA ALA A 253 16.67 -2.98 5.95
C ALA A 253 15.43 -2.90 6.86
N LEU A 254 14.60 -3.93 6.88
CA LEU A 254 13.45 -3.98 7.78
C LEU A 254 13.92 -4.26 9.21
N THR A 255 13.90 -3.24 10.08
CA THR A 255 14.33 -3.36 11.47
C THR A 255 13.19 -3.78 12.41
N PRO A 256 13.48 -4.33 13.60
CA PRO A 256 12.47 -4.57 14.62
C PRO A 256 11.70 -3.31 15.02
N GLU A 257 12.36 -2.15 15.04
CA GLU A 257 11.72 -0.85 15.32
C GLU A 257 10.68 -0.48 14.27
N TYR A 258 11.01 -0.67 12.98
CA TYR A 258 10.04 -0.46 11.89
C TYR A 258 8.84 -1.41 12.03
N LYS A 259 9.09 -2.70 12.30
CA LYS A 259 8.02 -3.67 12.56
C LYS A 259 7.12 -3.27 13.73
N LYS A 260 7.70 -2.72 14.82
CA LYS A 260 6.94 -2.24 15.97
C LYS A 260 6.08 -1.03 15.61
N ARG A 261 6.64 -0.04 14.90
CA ARG A 261 5.94 1.19 14.49
C ARG A 261 4.72 0.91 13.62
N LEU A 262 4.73 -0.17 12.85
CA LEU A 262 3.69 -0.51 11.87
C LEU A 262 2.71 -1.57 12.36
N ASN A 263 2.80 -1.95 13.63
CA ASN A 263 2.03 -3.04 14.20
C ASN A 263 2.10 -4.32 13.34
N TRP A 264 3.32 -4.69 12.92
CA TRP A 264 3.56 -5.75 11.94
C TRP A 264 2.83 -7.07 12.25
N LYS A 265 2.69 -7.43 13.52
CA LYS A 265 1.99 -8.66 13.95
C LYS A 265 0.50 -8.67 13.62
N LYS A 266 -0.13 -7.49 13.52
CA LYS A 266 -1.54 -7.36 13.18
C LYS A 266 -1.78 -7.50 11.68
N ARG A 267 -0.83 -7.04 10.87
CA ARG A 267 -0.83 -7.14 9.41
C ARG A 267 -0.74 -8.60 8.95
N ALA A 268 -1.37 -8.91 7.83
CA ALA A 268 -1.30 -10.21 7.17
C ALA A 268 -0.01 -10.38 6.34
N ILE A 269 1.16 -10.15 6.95
CA ILE A 269 2.46 -10.26 6.28
C ILE A 269 3.36 -11.25 7.02
N ASN A 270 3.89 -12.22 6.28
CA ASN A 270 4.80 -13.22 6.83
C ASN A 270 6.27 -12.85 6.53
N SER A 271 7.08 -12.73 7.58
CA SER A 271 8.49 -12.35 7.46
C SER A 271 9.44 -13.45 7.04
N PHE A 272 8.97 -14.65 6.72
CA PHE A 272 9.84 -15.76 6.31
C PHE A 272 9.59 -16.16 4.84
N PRO A 273 10.64 -16.58 4.11
CA PRO A 273 10.46 -17.07 2.74
C PRO A 273 9.54 -18.28 2.71
N LYS A 274 8.68 -18.33 1.70
CA LYS A 274 7.63 -19.34 1.59
C LYS A 274 8.09 -20.64 0.94
N LEU A 275 8.98 -20.54 -0.02
CA LEU A 275 9.47 -21.66 -0.81
C LEU A 275 10.83 -22.14 -0.29
N LYS A 276 11.16 -23.39 -0.59
CA LYS A 276 12.42 -24.04 -0.21
C LYS A 276 13.08 -24.66 -1.43
N PRO A 277 13.89 -23.92 -2.18
CA PRO A 277 14.38 -24.36 -3.49
C PRO A 277 15.20 -25.67 -3.46
N TRP A 278 15.85 -25.98 -2.33
CA TRP A 278 16.63 -27.21 -2.13
C TRP A 278 15.77 -28.47 -1.95
N ASN A 279 14.49 -28.36 -1.57
CA ASN A 279 13.66 -29.54 -1.31
C ASN A 279 13.07 -30.14 -2.59
N LYS A 280 12.66 -29.28 -3.54
CA LYS A 280 12.06 -29.65 -4.83
C LYS A 280 12.07 -28.45 -5.76
N PRO A 281 11.92 -28.63 -7.09
CA PRO A 281 11.87 -27.51 -8.04
C PRO A 281 10.89 -26.43 -7.59
N ILE A 282 11.36 -25.17 -7.57
CA ILE A 282 10.61 -24.03 -7.01
C ILE A 282 9.27 -23.80 -7.73
N SER A 283 9.22 -24.08 -9.03
CA SER A 283 8.02 -24.04 -9.88
C SER A 283 6.90 -24.99 -9.42
N ASN A 284 7.26 -26.04 -8.66
CA ASN A 284 6.33 -27.10 -8.23
C ASN A 284 5.93 -26.91 -6.75
N GLN A 285 6.22 -25.75 -6.17
CA GLN A 285 5.86 -25.41 -4.80
C GLN A 285 4.68 -24.45 -4.80
N SER A 286 3.79 -24.63 -3.84
CA SER A 286 2.61 -23.79 -3.65
C SER A 286 2.60 -23.26 -2.23
N TYR A 287 2.08 -22.05 -2.06
CA TYR A 287 1.86 -21.47 -0.75
C TYR A 287 0.47 -20.85 -0.70
N GLN A 288 -0.25 -21.13 0.38
CA GLN A 288 -1.51 -20.49 0.71
C GLN A 288 -1.33 -19.74 2.03
N ASP A 289 -1.69 -18.46 2.03
CA ASP A 289 -1.69 -17.66 3.25
C ASP A 289 -3.07 -17.73 3.91
N PRO A 290 -3.22 -18.37 5.08
CA PRO A 290 -4.52 -18.42 5.77
C PRO A 290 -4.98 -17.04 6.26
N LYS A 291 -4.08 -16.06 6.34
CA LYS A 291 -4.39 -14.68 6.75
C LYS A 291 -4.62 -13.76 5.56
N LEU A 292 -4.66 -14.29 4.34
CA LEU A 292 -5.02 -13.51 3.16
C LEU A 292 -6.39 -12.85 3.38
N TYR A 293 -6.47 -11.56 3.07
CA TYR A 293 -7.67 -10.72 3.25
C TYR A 293 -8.19 -10.62 4.68
N ARG A 294 -7.36 -10.87 5.70
CA ARG A 294 -7.77 -10.74 7.11
C ARG A 294 -8.39 -9.37 7.40
N ASP A 295 -7.81 -8.30 6.90
CA ASP A 295 -8.31 -6.94 7.13
C ASP A 295 -9.73 -6.77 6.57
N LEU A 296 -9.99 -7.30 5.37
CA LEU A 296 -11.33 -7.27 4.74
C LEU A 296 -12.33 -8.09 5.53
N LYS A 297 -11.94 -9.29 5.98
CA LYS A 297 -12.79 -10.13 6.83
C LYS A 297 -13.17 -9.42 8.12
N ILE A 298 -12.23 -8.74 8.78
CA ILE A 298 -12.52 -7.97 10.00
C ILE A 298 -13.49 -6.82 9.71
N VAL A 299 -13.30 -6.10 8.60
CA VAL A 299 -14.20 -5.02 8.19
C VAL A 299 -15.60 -5.56 7.88
N ASP A 300 -15.71 -6.66 7.15
CA ASP A 300 -16.99 -7.29 6.84
C ASP A 300 -17.68 -7.83 8.11
N GLU A 301 -16.93 -8.40 9.05
CA GLU A 301 -17.45 -8.81 10.36
C GLU A 301 -17.97 -7.61 11.17
N ALA A 302 -17.24 -6.48 11.16
CA ALA A 302 -17.68 -5.26 11.84
C ALA A 302 -18.97 -4.71 11.23
N ILE A 303 -19.06 -4.68 9.89
CA ILE A 303 -20.26 -4.27 9.16
C ILE A 303 -21.45 -5.14 9.57
N LYS A 304 -21.30 -6.45 9.50
CA LYS A 304 -22.36 -7.39 9.92
C LYS A 304 -22.77 -7.20 11.37
N SER A 305 -21.81 -6.94 12.26
CA SER A 305 -22.08 -6.81 13.70
C SER A 305 -22.86 -5.55 14.05
N ILE A 306 -22.57 -4.43 13.37
CA ILE A 306 -23.16 -3.12 13.69
C ILE A 306 -24.43 -2.87 12.88
N LEU A 307 -24.44 -3.27 11.61
CA LEU A 307 -25.49 -2.93 10.64
C LEU A 307 -26.39 -4.12 10.26
N GLY A 308 -25.96 -5.35 10.52
CA GLY A 308 -26.68 -6.57 10.13
C GLY A 308 -26.21 -7.15 8.78
N GLU A 309 -26.68 -8.36 8.45
CA GLU A 309 -26.19 -9.13 7.29
C GLU A 309 -26.77 -8.71 5.92
N GLU A 310 -27.85 -7.93 5.89
CA GLU A 310 -28.62 -7.63 4.66
C GLU A 310 -28.34 -6.24 4.05
N ILE A 311 -27.40 -5.46 4.59
CA ILE A 311 -27.17 -4.08 4.12
C ILE A 311 -26.12 -4.05 3.00
N ASN A 312 -26.53 -3.63 1.81
CA ASN A 312 -25.60 -3.27 0.73
C ASN A 312 -25.10 -1.84 0.95
N LEU A 313 -23.84 -1.71 1.36
CA LEU A 313 -23.19 -0.42 1.58
C LEU A 313 -22.47 0.03 0.31
N GLU A 314 -22.90 1.14 -0.26
CA GLU A 314 -22.23 1.71 -1.44
C GLU A 314 -21.78 3.15 -1.20
N GLU A 315 -22.55 3.96 -0.46
CA GLU A 315 -22.31 5.39 -0.30
C GLU A 315 -22.02 5.81 1.14
N TYR A 316 -21.28 6.92 1.31
CA TYR A 316 -20.97 7.50 2.62
C TYR A 316 -22.22 7.75 3.50
N LYS A 317 -23.32 8.20 2.89
CA LYS A 317 -24.56 8.55 3.59
C LYS A 317 -25.12 7.36 4.41
N ASP A 318 -24.83 6.14 3.96
CA ASP A 318 -25.33 4.90 4.56
C ASP A 318 -24.64 4.61 5.91
N LEU A 319 -23.50 5.26 6.20
CA LEU A 319 -22.66 4.99 7.37
C LEU A 319 -22.55 6.14 8.37
N LYS A 320 -22.98 7.35 7.99
CA LYS A 320 -22.66 8.58 8.72
C LYS A 320 -23.02 8.52 10.21
N GLU A 321 -24.14 7.88 10.54
CA GLU A 321 -24.64 7.79 11.92
C GLU A 321 -23.89 6.73 12.75
N TYR A 322 -23.25 5.75 12.10
CA TYR A 322 -22.63 4.59 12.74
C TYR A 322 -21.11 4.70 12.88
N LEU A 323 -20.48 5.76 12.34
CA LEU A 323 -19.01 5.91 12.35
C LEU A 323 -18.40 5.85 13.76
N LEU A 324 -19.12 6.37 14.76
CA LEU A 324 -18.66 6.30 16.15
C LEU A 324 -18.69 4.86 16.67
N GLU A 325 -19.70 4.08 16.31
CA GLU A 325 -19.84 2.68 16.71
C GLU A 325 -18.76 1.81 16.09
N PHE A 326 -18.48 2.00 14.79
CA PHE A 326 -17.34 1.36 14.12
C PHE A 326 -16.01 1.70 14.79
N LYS A 327 -15.82 2.96 15.17
CA LYS A 327 -14.60 3.40 15.86
C LYS A 327 -14.43 2.68 17.19
N VAL A 328 -15.48 2.63 18.01
CA VAL A 328 -15.47 1.92 19.31
C VAL A 328 -15.18 0.44 19.10
N TYR A 329 -15.86 -0.21 18.15
CA TYR A 329 -15.64 -1.62 17.82
C TYR A 329 -14.17 -1.92 17.47
N PHE A 330 -13.53 -1.08 16.65
CA PHE A 330 -12.13 -1.27 16.29
C PHE A 330 -11.16 -0.95 17.42
N GLN A 331 -11.48 -0.01 18.31
CA GLN A 331 -10.70 0.25 19.51
C GLN A 331 -10.72 -0.95 20.46
N ASP A 332 -11.87 -1.60 20.61
CA ASP A 332 -12.03 -2.79 21.45
C ASP A 332 -11.22 -3.99 20.91
N LEU A 333 -11.06 -4.09 19.58
CA LEU A 333 -10.17 -5.08 18.94
C LEU A 333 -8.68 -4.80 19.16
N ASN A 334 -8.31 -3.60 19.60
CA ASN A 334 -6.94 -3.18 19.86
C ASN A 334 -6.52 -3.39 21.33
N SER A 335 -7.47 -3.30 22.26
CA SER A 335 -7.32 -3.67 23.68
C SER A 335 -7.12 -5.17 23.89
#